data_AF-A0A1E5PN30-F1
#
_entry.id   AF-A0A1E5PN30-F1
#
_cell.length_a   1.000
_cell.length_b   1.000
_cell.length_c   1.000
_cell.angle_alpha   90.00
_cell.angle_beta   90.00
_cell.angle_gamma   90.00
#
_symmetry.space_group_name_H-M   'P 1'
#
loop_
_entity.id
_entity.type
_entity.pdbx_description
1 polymer ?
#
loop_
_entity_poly.entity_id
_entity_poly.type
_entity_poly.pdbx_seq_one_letter_code
_entity_poly.pdbx_strand_id
1 'polypeptide(L)'
;MTGQSAFPLPFHASRSISFATPRTLRELEMMQCSAHLRAKPGWFDKMNDADIVARWTREAVDQGLTEAQVRYVLAELAHYAALRDGRTGVEVSAVDGVWQSDTLVDDRLRSRLREAVHVLEQVPEGEKDWHPGSGGQVLDLVHPSLFCLVREASGAPEETWQNPTDRYSKYEFSEKFQWLPTDVEVSDDGDVAFLSYVNNVHPELHRELASVLPELFGRMRPLLENVLTDLRHPRPPRIEADPYGWYDSEPEHPDKSAYSDGAAHAEALRAWEQAYDAWWENRCPVIPDAPAFTPPELPDASARVDLRGRRLQVIVKLATIHLTPEKPEYAGGSWHVEGMLNERIVSTGIYYWDSENITESRLSFRAALDDPNYEQNDDDGLREVYGLEDEDPLNQLLGSASTPAGRCLAFPNVLQHRVGSFRLTDPSRPGHRKILAFFLVDPSQRITSTSDVPPQQPWSDTSTMTLEQARDYREQLMRERKFFVDEHNEQLYEREFSLCEH
;
A
#
# COMPACT_ATOMS: atom_id res chain seq x y z
N MET A 1 14.55 -24.07 -14.99
CA MET A 1 13.26 -23.35 -15.09
C MET A 1 12.60 -23.35 -13.72
N THR A 2 13.00 -22.43 -12.84
CA THR A 2 12.35 -22.20 -11.54
C THR A 2 11.58 -20.90 -11.67
N GLY A 3 10.44 -20.95 -12.36
CA GLY A 3 9.54 -19.80 -12.40
C GLY A 3 9.07 -19.53 -10.97
N GLN A 4 9.35 -18.35 -10.44
CA GLN A 4 8.77 -17.94 -9.17
C GLN A 4 7.25 -17.89 -9.34
N SER A 5 6.50 -18.31 -8.31
CA SER A 5 5.05 -18.13 -8.29
C SER A 5 4.72 -16.64 -8.44
N ALA A 6 3.62 -16.35 -9.12
CA ALA A 6 3.12 -14.99 -9.24
C ALA A 6 2.87 -14.38 -7.86
N PHE A 7 3.09 -13.08 -7.74
CA PHE A 7 2.78 -12.33 -6.54
C PHE A 7 1.30 -11.96 -6.50
N PRO A 8 0.72 -11.76 -5.29
CA PRO A 8 -0.63 -11.22 -5.19
C PRO A 8 -0.66 -9.79 -5.75
N LEU A 9 -1.72 -9.50 -6.53
CA LEU A 9 -2.02 -8.18 -7.06
C LEU A 9 -3.37 -7.74 -6.51
N PRO A 10 -3.69 -6.44 -6.45
CA PRO A 10 -4.95 -5.94 -5.90
C PRO A 10 -6.18 -6.24 -6.79
N PHE A 11 -6.17 -7.24 -7.67
CA PHE A 11 -7.24 -7.48 -8.66
C PHE A 11 -7.87 -8.88 -8.51
N HIS A 12 -9.20 -8.99 -8.52
CA HIS A 12 -9.94 -10.25 -8.43
C HIS A 12 -9.48 -11.29 -9.44
N ALA A 13 -9.15 -10.86 -10.67
CA ALA A 13 -8.69 -11.77 -11.72
C ALA A 13 -7.34 -12.44 -11.38
N SER A 14 -6.56 -11.87 -10.46
CA SER A 14 -5.41 -12.56 -9.87
C SER A 14 -5.93 -13.55 -8.83
N ARG A 15 -6.09 -14.83 -9.24
CA ARG A 15 -6.66 -15.95 -8.46
C ARG A 15 -5.95 -16.29 -7.12
N SER A 16 -5.13 -15.39 -6.57
CA SER A 16 -4.41 -15.57 -5.30
C SER A 16 -4.73 -14.51 -4.24
N ILE A 17 -5.76 -13.68 -4.40
CA ILE A 17 -6.18 -12.78 -3.31
C ILE A 17 -6.83 -13.65 -2.22
N SER A 18 -6.04 -14.03 -1.22
CA SER A 18 -6.54 -13.95 0.15
C SER A 18 -6.57 -12.46 0.45
N PHE A 19 -7.71 -11.91 0.84
CA PHE A 19 -7.72 -10.57 1.41
C PHE A 19 -6.98 -10.60 2.76
N ALA A 20 -6.87 -9.46 3.43
CA ALA A 20 -6.26 -9.47 4.75
C ALA A 20 -7.21 -10.10 5.77
N THR A 21 -6.71 -11.00 6.62
CA THR A 21 -7.47 -11.45 7.79
C THR A 21 -7.82 -10.24 8.67
N PRO A 22 -9.09 -10.05 9.08
CA PRO A 22 -9.49 -8.99 9.99
C PRO A 22 -8.63 -8.95 11.26
N ARG A 23 -8.14 -7.77 11.63
CA ARG A 23 -7.37 -7.55 12.86
C ARG A 23 -8.31 -7.01 13.94
N THR A 24 -8.17 -7.50 15.17
CA THR A 24 -8.98 -6.97 16.28
C THR A 24 -8.68 -5.49 16.53
N LEU A 25 -9.63 -4.73 17.08
CA LEU A 25 -9.42 -3.33 17.46
C LEU A 25 -8.23 -3.16 18.40
N ARG A 26 -8.08 -4.07 19.37
CA ARG A 26 -6.92 -4.12 20.29
C ARG A 26 -5.60 -4.30 19.56
N GLU A 27 -5.57 -5.13 18.53
CA GLU A 27 -4.39 -5.28 17.70
C GLU A 27 -4.07 -3.99 16.93
N LEU A 28 -5.08 -3.31 16.38
CA LEU A 28 -4.87 -2.03 15.68
C LEU A 28 -4.33 -0.95 16.62
N GLU A 29 -4.80 -0.90 17.87
CA GLU A 29 -4.26 -0.01 18.92
C GLU A 29 -2.79 -0.33 19.25
N MET A 30 -2.44 -1.60 19.37
CA MET A 30 -1.06 -2.04 19.56
C MET A 30 -0.16 -1.62 18.39
N MET A 31 -0.63 -1.82 17.16
CA MET A 31 0.07 -1.39 15.94
C MET A 31 0.27 0.13 15.93
N GLN A 32 -0.74 0.90 16.31
CA GLN A 32 -0.67 2.35 16.40
C GLN A 32 0.35 2.81 17.47
N CYS A 33 0.38 2.16 18.63
CA CYS A 33 1.37 2.41 19.67
C CYS A 33 2.79 2.13 19.16
N SER A 34 3.00 0.94 18.57
CA SER A 34 4.27 0.54 17.95
C SER A 34 4.74 1.56 16.90
N ALA A 35 3.82 1.97 16.00
CA ALA A 35 4.07 2.99 14.98
C ALA A 35 4.50 4.34 15.59
N HIS A 36 3.81 4.80 16.64
CA HIS A 36 4.14 6.07 17.29
C HIS A 36 5.53 6.04 17.96
N LEU A 37 5.91 4.91 18.54
CA LEU A 37 7.24 4.73 19.12
C LEU A 37 8.32 4.70 18.03
N ARG A 38 8.09 3.97 16.93
CA ARG A 38 9.04 3.84 15.81
C ARG A 38 9.15 5.10 14.94
N ALA A 39 8.19 6.01 15.00
CA ALA A 39 8.28 7.32 14.37
C ALA A 39 9.29 8.26 15.07
N LYS A 40 9.69 7.97 16.32
CA LYS A 40 10.64 8.81 17.08
C LYS A 40 12.06 8.60 16.53
N PRO A 41 12.85 9.67 16.29
CA PRO A 41 14.24 9.52 15.85
C PRO A 41 15.07 8.69 16.84
N GLY A 42 15.84 7.71 16.33
CA GLY A 42 16.69 6.84 17.15
C GLY A 42 15.91 5.92 18.10
N TRP A 43 14.66 5.57 17.78
CA TRP A 43 13.83 4.70 18.62
C TRP A 43 14.51 3.36 18.95
N PHE A 44 15.26 2.80 18.00
CA PHE A 44 15.97 1.51 18.12
C PHE A 44 17.11 1.53 19.15
N ASP A 45 17.70 2.70 19.42
CA ASP A 45 18.66 2.86 20.52
C ASP A 45 17.91 3.12 21.83
N LYS A 46 16.91 4.00 21.77
CA LYS A 46 16.10 4.44 22.92
C LYS A 46 15.34 3.31 23.61
N MET A 47 14.96 2.27 22.88
CA MET A 47 14.30 1.09 23.46
C MET A 47 15.19 0.30 24.43
N ASN A 48 16.51 0.55 24.45
CA ASN A 48 17.44 -0.06 25.40
C ASN A 48 17.61 0.77 26.69
N ASP A 49 17.04 1.97 26.76
CA ASP A 49 17.08 2.85 27.93
C ASP A 49 15.88 2.58 28.85
N ALA A 50 16.16 2.10 30.06
CA ALA A 50 15.11 1.72 31.02
C ALA A 50 14.19 2.88 31.43
N ASP A 51 14.70 4.11 31.53
CA ASP A 51 13.89 5.28 31.91
C ASP A 51 12.97 5.70 30.76
N ILE A 52 13.45 5.57 29.52
CA ILE A 52 12.64 5.80 28.33
C ILE A 52 11.55 4.72 28.20
N VAL A 53 11.90 3.44 28.34
CA VAL A 53 10.93 2.34 28.27
C VAL A 53 9.89 2.47 29.38
N ALA A 54 10.28 2.82 30.61
CA ALA A 54 9.34 3.05 31.70
C ALA A 54 8.38 4.20 31.40
N ARG A 55 8.84 5.25 30.69
CA ARG A 55 7.98 6.34 30.24
C ARG A 55 7.02 5.93 29.14
N TRP A 56 7.50 5.24 28.11
CA TRP A 56 6.65 4.71 27.04
C TRP A 56 5.59 3.75 27.59
N THR A 57 5.95 2.94 28.58
CA THR A 57 5.03 2.02 29.26
C THR A 57 3.89 2.79 29.92
N ARG A 58 4.21 3.84 30.71
CA ARG A 58 3.19 4.68 31.36
C ARG A 58 2.30 5.39 30.32
N GLU A 59 2.92 6.00 29.31
CA GLU A 59 2.19 6.70 28.24
C GLU A 59 1.22 5.77 27.50
N ALA A 60 1.61 4.51 27.24
CA ALA A 60 0.77 3.54 26.55
C ALA A 60 -0.40 3.05 27.44
N VAL A 61 -0.15 2.80 28.73
CA VAL A 61 -1.21 2.43 29.69
C VAL A 61 -2.20 3.59 29.89
N ASP A 62 -1.71 4.82 30.00
CA ASP A 62 -2.56 6.02 30.11
C ASP A 62 -3.42 6.24 28.85
N GLN A 63 -3.02 5.68 27.71
CA GLN A 63 -3.77 5.69 26.45
C GLN A 63 -4.76 4.52 26.31
N GLY A 64 -4.85 3.63 27.30
CA GLY A 64 -5.83 2.56 27.36
C GLY A 64 -5.30 1.15 27.08
N LEU A 65 -4.01 0.98 26.76
CA LEU A 65 -3.45 -0.35 26.54
C LEU A 65 -3.26 -1.11 27.86
N THR A 66 -3.48 -2.43 27.83
CA THR A 66 -3.21 -3.33 28.95
C THR A 66 -1.70 -3.53 29.15
N GLU A 67 -1.28 -3.97 30.34
CA GLU A 67 0.12 -4.31 30.59
C GLU A 67 0.64 -5.44 29.66
N ALA A 68 -0.24 -6.35 29.24
CA ALA A 68 0.11 -7.42 28.31
C ALA A 68 0.36 -6.87 26.89
N GLN A 69 -0.53 -5.99 26.40
CA GLN A 69 -0.38 -5.31 25.12
C GLN A 69 0.89 -4.47 25.07
N VAL A 70 1.17 -3.68 26.11
CA VAL A 70 2.40 -2.88 26.18
C VAL A 70 3.64 -3.76 26.17
N ARG A 71 3.63 -4.88 26.90
CA ARG A 71 4.74 -5.84 26.89
C ARG A 71 4.94 -6.46 25.52
N TYR A 72 3.86 -6.80 24.82
CA TYR A 72 3.92 -7.29 23.44
C TYR A 72 4.57 -6.25 22.53
N VAL A 73 4.08 -5.00 22.55
CA VAL A 73 4.61 -3.90 21.73
C VAL A 73 6.10 -3.70 21.98
N LEU A 74 6.54 -3.65 23.24
CA LEU A 74 7.96 -3.46 23.58
C LEU A 74 8.84 -4.65 23.12
N ALA A 75 8.35 -5.88 23.24
CA ALA A 75 9.06 -7.06 22.73
C ALA A 75 9.13 -7.06 21.20
N GLU A 76 8.06 -6.61 20.54
CA GLU A 76 8.00 -6.46 19.08
C GLU A 76 8.97 -5.37 18.57
N LEU A 77 9.16 -4.27 19.31
CA LEU A 77 10.17 -3.26 18.97
C LEU A 77 11.57 -3.87 18.85
N ALA A 78 11.92 -4.82 19.72
CA ALA A 78 13.21 -5.51 19.64
C ALA A 78 13.34 -6.34 18.36
N HIS A 79 12.25 -6.97 17.93
CA HIS A 79 12.20 -7.67 16.65
C HIS A 79 12.41 -6.71 15.46
N TYR A 80 11.70 -5.59 15.41
CA TYR A 80 11.90 -4.60 14.35
C TYR A 80 13.31 -4.01 14.34
N ALA A 81 13.92 -3.79 15.52
CA ALA A 81 15.28 -3.30 15.62
C ALA A 81 16.29 -4.30 15.04
N ALA A 82 16.03 -5.61 15.20
CA ALA A 82 16.85 -6.67 14.61
C ALA A 82 16.70 -6.79 13.08
N LEU A 83 15.57 -6.36 12.51
CA LEU A 83 15.34 -6.34 11.05
C LEU A 83 16.05 -5.17 10.36
N ARG A 84 16.45 -4.14 11.10
CA ARG A 84 17.06 -2.94 10.55
C ARG A 84 18.46 -3.21 10.00
N ASP A 85 18.72 -2.78 8.76
CA ASP A 85 20.07 -2.77 8.20
C ASP A 85 20.81 -1.49 8.62
N GLY A 86 21.79 -1.65 9.51
CA GLY A 86 22.62 -0.55 10.02
C GLY A 86 23.43 0.21 8.96
N ARG A 87 23.76 -0.43 7.83
CA ARG A 87 24.57 0.15 6.76
C ARG A 87 23.74 1.01 5.80
N THR A 88 22.54 0.54 5.47
CA THR A 88 21.66 1.19 4.47
C THR A 88 20.55 2.01 5.11
N GLY A 89 20.32 1.84 6.41
CA GLY A 89 19.21 2.44 7.15
C GLY A 89 17.85 1.86 6.80
N VAL A 90 17.81 0.75 6.06
CA VAL A 90 16.56 0.05 5.70
C VAL A 90 15.92 -0.52 6.95
N GLU A 91 14.66 -0.18 7.19
CA GLU A 91 13.86 -0.65 8.32
C GLU A 91 12.38 -0.78 7.95
N VAL A 92 11.61 -1.52 8.74
CA VAL A 92 10.15 -1.57 8.61
C VAL A 92 9.59 -0.22 9.04
N SER A 93 8.74 0.37 8.20
CA SER A 93 8.05 1.63 8.48
C SER A 93 6.97 1.44 9.55
N ALA A 94 6.31 2.53 9.95
CA ALA A 94 5.17 2.51 10.87
C ALA A 94 4.03 1.53 10.48
N VAL A 95 3.96 1.08 9.22
CA VAL A 95 2.97 0.12 8.72
C VAL A 95 3.66 -1.19 8.35
N ASP A 96 3.08 -2.33 8.74
CA ASP A 96 3.58 -3.67 8.38
C ASP A 96 3.62 -3.87 6.86
N GLY A 97 4.65 -4.55 6.36
CA GLY A 97 4.87 -4.77 4.93
C GLY A 97 5.36 -3.53 4.16
N VAL A 98 5.47 -2.38 4.81
CA VAL A 98 6.00 -1.14 4.23
C VAL A 98 7.39 -0.88 4.78
N TRP A 99 8.37 -0.71 3.90
CA TRP A 99 9.78 -0.52 4.25
C TRP A 99 10.26 0.89 3.92
N GLN A 100 11.17 1.43 4.72
CA GLN A 100 11.69 2.78 4.53
C GLN A 100 13.21 2.85 4.73
N SER A 101 13.81 3.93 4.23
CA SER A 101 15.15 4.37 4.62
C SER A 101 15.33 5.85 4.33
N ASP A 102 16.02 6.55 5.22
CA ASP A 102 16.39 7.96 5.07
C ASP A 102 17.83 8.16 4.55
N THR A 103 18.56 7.06 4.29
CA THR A 103 20.01 7.09 3.97
C THR A 103 20.41 6.38 2.68
N LEU A 104 19.46 5.80 1.93
CA LEU A 104 19.77 5.07 0.69
C LEU A 104 20.36 5.97 -0.41
N VAL A 105 19.89 7.21 -0.48
CA VAL A 105 20.31 8.20 -1.48
C VAL A 105 21.17 9.25 -0.80
N ASP A 106 22.46 9.22 -1.13
CA ASP A 106 23.43 10.20 -0.65
C ASP A 106 23.23 11.57 -1.31
N ASP A 107 23.81 12.62 -0.70
CA ASP A 107 23.66 14.00 -1.16
C ASP A 107 24.16 14.20 -2.59
N ARG A 108 25.20 13.47 -3.01
CA ARG A 108 25.74 13.56 -4.37
C ARG A 108 24.72 13.09 -5.40
N LEU A 109 24.10 11.93 -5.17
CA LEU A 109 23.07 11.40 -6.05
C LEU A 109 21.79 12.25 -6.01
N ARG A 110 21.41 12.77 -4.83
CA ARG A 110 20.29 13.72 -4.68
C ARG A 110 20.52 15.01 -5.47
N SER A 111 21.72 15.60 -5.39
CA SER A 111 22.05 16.80 -6.18
C SER A 111 22.02 16.52 -7.67
N ARG A 112 22.54 15.38 -8.13
CA ARG A 112 22.44 14.98 -9.54
C ARG A 112 20.99 14.86 -10.01
N LEU A 113 20.11 14.25 -9.20
CA LEU A 113 18.68 14.18 -9.50
C LEU A 113 18.08 15.59 -9.60
N ARG A 114 18.37 16.47 -8.64
CA ARG A 114 17.86 17.85 -8.63
C ARG A 114 18.24 18.62 -9.90
N GLU A 115 19.51 18.56 -10.31
CA GLU A 115 19.97 19.20 -11.55
C GLU A 115 19.35 18.56 -12.79
N ALA A 116 19.26 17.23 -12.82
CA ALA A 116 18.66 16.49 -13.93
C ALA A 116 17.16 16.77 -14.11
N VAL A 117 16.44 17.05 -13.02
CA VAL A 117 15.01 17.39 -13.05
C VAL A 117 14.78 18.87 -13.36
N HIS A 118 15.76 19.74 -13.10
CA HIS A 118 15.64 21.18 -13.33
C HIS A 118 15.22 21.53 -14.77
N VAL A 119 15.70 20.77 -15.77
CA VAL A 119 15.35 20.97 -17.19
C VAL A 119 13.88 20.68 -17.48
N LEU A 120 13.23 19.82 -16.70
CA LEU A 120 11.79 19.53 -16.79
C LEU A 120 10.96 20.60 -16.06
N GLU A 121 11.49 21.21 -15.01
CA GLU A 121 10.79 22.24 -14.23
C GLU A 121 10.86 23.63 -14.87
N GLN A 122 11.97 23.95 -15.55
CA GLN A 122 12.24 25.25 -16.17
C GLN A 122 11.77 25.33 -17.63
N VAL A 123 10.56 24.84 -17.90
CA VAL A 123 9.90 25.01 -19.19
C VAL A 123 9.02 26.27 -19.18
N PRO A 124 8.71 26.88 -20.35
CA PRO A 124 7.75 27.97 -20.44
C PRO A 124 6.41 27.61 -19.77
N GLU A 125 5.71 28.60 -19.20
CA GLU A 125 4.48 28.34 -18.42
C GLU A 125 3.41 27.57 -19.22
N GLY A 126 3.28 27.84 -20.52
CA GLY A 126 2.35 27.13 -21.40
C GLY A 126 2.75 25.68 -21.73
N GLU A 127 3.98 25.28 -21.40
CA GLU A 127 4.50 23.92 -21.58
C GLU A 127 4.46 23.09 -20.29
N LYS A 128 4.19 23.73 -19.14
CA LYS A 128 4.02 23.02 -17.88
C LYS A 128 2.82 22.08 -17.93
N ASP A 129 3.07 20.82 -17.62
CA ASP A 129 2.06 19.78 -17.64
C ASP A 129 1.37 19.66 -16.29
N TRP A 130 0.39 20.53 -16.05
CA TRP A 130 -0.41 20.48 -14.84
C TRP A 130 -1.37 19.29 -14.86
N HIS A 131 -1.35 18.50 -13.80
CA HIS A 131 -2.19 17.32 -13.67
C HIS A 131 -3.69 17.70 -13.78
N PRO A 132 -4.47 17.04 -14.64
CA PRO A 132 -5.89 17.33 -14.80
C PRO A 132 -6.66 17.29 -13.48
N GLY A 133 -7.52 18.27 -13.22
CA GLY A 133 -8.34 18.34 -12.00
C GLY A 133 -7.59 18.71 -10.71
N SER A 134 -6.27 18.90 -10.74
CA SER A 134 -5.46 19.26 -9.55
C SER A 134 -5.57 20.73 -9.12
N GLY A 135 -6.32 21.55 -9.88
CA GLY A 135 -6.39 22.99 -9.64
C GLY A 135 -5.06 23.72 -9.81
N GLY A 136 -4.10 23.15 -10.57
CA GLY A 136 -2.77 23.74 -10.76
C GLY A 136 -1.85 23.60 -9.54
N GLN A 137 -2.03 22.54 -8.74
CA GLN A 137 -1.16 22.23 -7.60
C GLN A 137 -0.24 21.05 -7.87
N VAL A 138 -0.57 20.15 -8.81
CA VAL A 138 0.26 18.96 -9.11
C VAL A 138 0.85 19.14 -10.52
N LEU A 139 2.16 19.22 -10.59
CA LEU A 139 2.93 19.31 -11.82
C LEU A 139 3.50 17.93 -12.16
N ASP A 140 3.10 17.40 -13.31
CA ASP A 140 3.58 16.13 -13.84
C ASP A 140 4.87 16.39 -14.64
N LEU A 141 6.00 15.86 -14.18
CA LEU A 141 7.30 16.01 -14.86
C LEU A 141 7.59 14.80 -15.75
N VAL A 142 7.26 13.61 -15.25
CA VAL A 142 7.26 12.33 -15.96
C VAL A 142 6.01 11.62 -15.49
N HIS A 143 5.01 11.42 -16.35
CA HIS A 143 3.77 10.76 -15.97
C HIS A 143 3.45 9.60 -16.93
N PRO A 144 3.26 8.38 -16.41
CA PRO A 144 3.11 7.20 -17.26
C PRO A 144 1.85 7.21 -18.14
N SER A 145 0.86 8.04 -17.80
CA SER A 145 -0.33 8.25 -18.63
C SER A 145 -0.10 9.08 -19.90
N LEU A 146 0.91 9.97 -19.91
CA LEU A 146 1.28 10.69 -21.12
C LEU A 146 2.13 9.77 -21.98
N PHE A 147 1.82 9.63 -23.27
CA PHE A 147 2.42 8.60 -24.15
C PHE A 147 2.26 7.18 -23.58
N CYS A 148 1.09 6.88 -23.00
CA CYS A 148 0.70 5.50 -22.67
C CYS A 148 0.59 4.66 -23.94
N LEU A 149 0.62 3.34 -23.79
CA LEU A 149 0.34 2.41 -24.88
C LEU A 149 -1.16 2.47 -25.23
N VAL A 150 -1.48 2.52 -26.52
CA VAL A 150 -2.82 2.66 -27.06
C VAL A 150 -3.02 1.59 -28.13
N ARG A 151 -4.06 0.77 -27.99
CA ARG A 151 -4.34 -0.37 -28.88
C ARG A 151 -4.32 -0.02 -30.37
N GLU A 152 -4.95 1.09 -30.74
CA GLU A 152 -5.15 1.48 -32.13
C GLU A 152 -3.98 2.29 -32.72
N ALA A 153 -3.02 2.75 -31.90
CA ALA A 153 -1.98 3.69 -32.35
C ALA A 153 -0.56 3.15 -32.14
N SER A 154 -0.30 2.42 -31.05
CA SER A 154 1.07 2.13 -30.62
C SER A 154 1.71 0.92 -31.31
N GLY A 155 0.95 0.14 -32.08
CA GLY A 155 1.46 -1.04 -32.77
C GLY A 155 1.87 -2.19 -31.84
N ALA A 156 1.25 -2.29 -30.66
CA ALA A 156 1.47 -3.39 -29.74
C ALA A 156 0.90 -4.72 -30.30
N PRO A 157 1.51 -5.88 -29.98
CA PRO A 157 0.95 -7.18 -30.33
C PRO A 157 -0.47 -7.37 -29.77
N GLU A 158 -1.35 -8.07 -30.49
CA GLU A 158 -2.75 -8.32 -30.05
C GLU A 158 -2.81 -9.09 -28.73
N GLU A 159 -1.78 -9.89 -28.41
CA GLU A 159 -1.64 -10.59 -27.13
C GLU A 159 -1.64 -9.62 -25.93
N THR A 160 -1.18 -8.38 -26.11
CA THR A 160 -1.19 -7.34 -25.08
C THR A 160 -2.60 -7.02 -24.60
N TRP A 161 -3.61 -7.19 -25.47
CA TRP A 161 -4.99 -6.80 -25.23
C TRP A 161 -5.88 -7.99 -24.89
N GLN A 162 -5.30 -9.17 -24.65
CA GLN A 162 -6.03 -10.35 -24.22
C GLN A 162 -6.41 -10.19 -22.75
N ASN A 163 -7.67 -9.80 -22.52
CA ASN A 163 -8.20 -9.62 -21.18
C ASN A 163 -8.28 -10.98 -20.44
N PRO A 164 -7.53 -11.16 -19.32
CA PRO A 164 -7.55 -12.41 -18.56
C PRO A 164 -8.69 -12.47 -17.53
N THR A 165 -9.49 -11.42 -17.38
CA THR A 165 -10.56 -11.34 -16.38
C THR A 165 -11.81 -12.11 -16.79
N ASP A 166 -12.70 -12.34 -15.82
CA ASP A 166 -14.04 -12.85 -16.09
C ASP A 166 -15.06 -11.73 -16.29
N ARG A 167 -16.35 -12.09 -16.40
CA ARG A 167 -17.44 -11.13 -16.62
C ARG A 167 -17.64 -10.17 -15.43
N TYR A 168 -17.25 -10.57 -14.22
CA TYR A 168 -17.43 -9.80 -12.99
C TYR A 168 -16.28 -8.83 -12.78
N SER A 169 -15.06 -9.18 -13.20
CA SER A 169 -13.83 -8.38 -13.01
C SER A 169 -13.38 -7.60 -14.27
N LYS A 170 -14.24 -7.49 -15.29
CA LYS A 170 -13.87 -6.93 -16.61
C LYS A 170 -13.29 -5.50 -16.59
N TYR A 171 -13.63 -4.70 -15.59
CA TYR A 171 -13.21 -3.31 -15.49
C TYR A 171 -11.78 -3.17 -14.91
N GLU A 172 -11.21 -4.24 -14.34
CA GLU A 172 -9.84 -4.27 -13.82
C GLU A 172 -8.79 -4.22 -14.93
N PHE A 173 -9.18 -4.52 -16.17
CA PHE A 173 -8.30 -4.54 -17.34
C PHE A 173 -8.81 -3.59 -18.42
N SER A 174 -7.92 -2.71 -18.88
CA SER A 174 -8.19 -1.83 -20.01
C SER A 174 -7.94 -2.55 -21.33
N GLU A 175 -8.95 -2.60 -22.20
CA GLU A 175 -8.79 -3.12 -23.56
C GLU A 175 -8.22 -2.08 -24.54
N LYS A 176 -7.85 -0.89 -24.04
CA LYS A 176 -7.44 0.26 -24.85
C LYS A 176 -6.08 0.81 -24.48
N PHE A 177 -5.77 0.85 -23.19
CA PHE A 177 -4.62 1.57 -22.65
C PHE A 177 -3.76 0.70 -21.73
N GLN A 178 -2.47 0.98 -21.70
CA GLN A 178 -1.55 0.42 -20.71
C GLN A 178 -0.42 1.42 -20.47
N TRP A 179 0.02 1.62 -19.22
CA TRP A 179 1.28 2.30 -18.96
C TRP A 179 2.46 1.48 -19.49
N LEU A 180 3.43 2.16 -20.10
CA LEU A 180 4.53 1.50 -20.79
C LEU A 180 5.77 1.42 -19.88
N PRO A 181 6.14 0.24 -19.35
CA PRO A 181 7.36 0.08 -18.56
C PRO A 181 8.60 0.14 -19.44
N THR A 182 9.74 0.44 -18.82
CA THR A 182 11.07 0.18 -19.39
C THR A 182 11.63 -1.14 -18.88
N ASP A 183 12.33 -1.87 -19.74
CA ASP A 183 13.04 -3.08 -19.35
C ASP A 183 14.33 -2.72 -18.60
N VAL A 184 14.59 -3.43 -17.50
CA VAL A 184 15.71 -3.19 -16.59
C VAL A 184 16.49 -4.47 -16.38
N GLU A 185 17.81 -4.42 -16.51
CA GLU A 185 18.70 -5.53 -16.16
C GLU A 185 19.38 -5.24 -14.83
N VAL A 186 19.33 -6.21 -13.93
CA VAL A 186 20.06 -6.18 -12.66
C VAL A 186 21.15 -7.25 -12.71
N SER A 187 22.41 -6.84 -12.60
CA SER A 187 23.55 -7.76 -12.61
C SER A 187 23.57 -8.64 -11.34
N ASP A 188 24.42 -9.68 -11.33
CA ASP A 188 24.64 -10.52 -10.15
C ASP A 188 25.27 -9.73 -8.97
N ASP A 189 26.04 -8.69 -9.29
CA ASP A 189 26.61 -7.74 -8.32
C ASP A 189 25.57 -6.69 -7.87
N GLY A 190 24.46 -6.58 -8.59
CA GLY A 190 23.35 -5.71 -8.27
C GLY A 190 23.37 -4.34 -8.94
N ASP A 191 24.26 -4.14 -9.92
CA ASP A 191 24.25 -2.97 -10.78
C ASP A 191 23.02 -2.98 -11.68
N VAL A 192 22.47 -1.80 -11.96
CA VAL A 192 21.21 -1.64 -12.69
C VAL A 192 21.47 -0.92 -14.01
N ALA A 193 20.95 -1.48 -15.10
CA ALA A 193 20.93 -0.85 -16.41
C ALA A 193 19.51 -0.83 -16.98
N PHE A 194 19.06 0.33 -17.45
CA PHE A 194 17.79 0.42 -18.19
C PHE A 194 18.10 0.12 -19.67
N LEU A 195 17.41 -0.87 -20.24
CA LEU A 195 17.68 -1.41 -21.57
C LEU A 195 16.98 -0.64 -22.69
N SER A 196 15.98 0.16 -22.33
CA SER A 196 15.15 0.95 -23.25
C SER A 196 14.89 2.36 -22.67
N TYR A 197 14.37 3.26 -23.51
CA TYR A 197 14.04 4.62 -23.06
C TYR A 197 12.99 4.59 -21.94
N VAL A 198 12.99 5.60 -21.07
CA VAL A 198 11.93 5.77 -20.05
C VAL A 198 10.83 6.61 -20.65
N ASN A 199 9.57 6.20 -20.50
CA ASN A 199 8.44 6.98 -21.00
C ASN A 199 8.48 8.44 -20.46
N ASN A 200 8.19 9.42 -21.32
CA ASN A 200 8.35 10.88 -21.10
C ASN A 200 9.78 11.40 -20.93
N VAL A 201 10.80 10.55 -20.90
CA VAL A 201 12.20 10.98 -20.76
C VAL A 201 12.88 10.99 -22.13
N HIS A 202 13.13 12.18 -22.66
CA HIS A 202 13.87 12.34 -23.91
C HIS A 202 15.32 11.85 -23.76
N PRO A 203 15.79 10.88 -24.57
CA PRO A 203 17.11 10.26 -24.38
C PRO A 203 18.30 11.24 -24.43
N GLU A 204 18.23 12.26 -25.30
CA GLU A 204 19.29 13.26 -25.42
C GLU A 204 19.10 14.48 -24.49
N LEU A 205 17.95 15.16 -24.55
CA LEU A 205 17.68 16.35 -23.75
C LEU A 205 17.69 16.07 -22.24
N HIS A 206 17.23 14.89 -21.82
CA HIS A 206 17.16 14.47 -20.42
C HIS A 206 18.21 13.39 -20.10
N ARG A 207 19.35 13.39 -20.80
CA ARG A 207 20.41 12.39 -20.65
C ARG A 207 20.86 12.21 -19.19
N GLU A 208 21.01 13.31 -18.46
CA GLU A 208 21.39 13.25 -17.05
C GLU A 208 20.34 12.51 -16.21
N LEU A 209 19.05 12.79 -16.43
CA LEU A 209 17.96 12.08 -15.75
C LEU A 209 17.98 10.58 -16.12
N ALA A 210 18.11 10.27 -17.41
CA ALA A 210 18.21 8.88 -17.87
C ALA A 210 19.41 8.13 -17.25
N SER A 211 20.51 8.82 -16.95
CA SER A 211 21.67 8.23 -16.26
C SER A 211 21.47 8.02 -14.76
N VAL A 212 20.68 8.88 -14.11
CA VAL A 212 20.45 8.86 -12.66
C VAL A 212 19.37 7.85 -12.25
N LEU A 213 18.39 7.60 -13.13
CA LEU A 213 17.27 6.68 -12.84
C LEU A 213 17.72 5.24 -12.50
N PRO A 214 18.64 4.58 -13.26
CA PRO A 214 19.13 3.26 -12.91
C PRO A 214 19.86 3.23 -11.56
N GLU A 215 20.69 4.25 -11.28
CA GLU A 215 21.40 4.35 -9.99
C GLU A 215 20.42 4.46 -8.82
N LEU A 216 19.39 5.30 -8.94
CA LEU A 216 18.34 5.46 -7.92
C LEU A 216 17.53 4.18 -7.73
N PHE A 217 17.13 3.50 -8.82
CA PHE A 217 16.44 2.23 -8.73
C PHE A 217 17.30 1.18 -8.00
N GLY A 218 18.60 1.11 -8.31
CA GLY A 218 19.56 0.25 -7.63
C GLY A 218 19.67 0.53 -6.13
N ARG A 219 19.61 1.81 -5.70
CA ARG A 219 19.56 2.17 -4.27
C ARG A 219 18.26 1.70 -3.62
N MET A 220 17.13 1.74 -4.31
CA MET A 220 15.82 1.35 -3.76
C MET A 220 15.55 -0.15 -3.79
N ARG A 221 16.31 -0.93 -4.58
CA ARG A 221 16.14 -2.38 -4.73
C ARG A 221 15.99 -3.14 -3.41
N PRO A 222 16.80 -2.90 -2.35
CA PRO A 222 16.65 -3.63 -1.08
C PRO A 222 15.29 -3.43 -0.41
N LEU A 223 14.67 -2.24 -0.58
CA LEU A 223 13.31 -2.00 -0.06
C LEU A 223 12.28 -2.86 -0.81
N LEU A 224 12.39 -2.92 -2.14
CA LEU A 224 11.51 -3.74 -2.98
C LEU A 224 11.69 -5.24 -2.69
N GLU A 225 12.93 -5.71 -2.50
CA GLU A 225 13.23 -7.09 -2.13
C GLU A 225 12.58 -7.49 -0.79
N ASN A 226 12.63 -6.61 0.21
CA ASN A 226 11.97 -6.84 1.48
C ASN A 226 10.44 -6.85 1.35
N VAL A 227 9.86 -5.91 0.61
CA VAL A 227 8.40 -5.89 0.33
C VAL A 227 7.95 -7.19 -0.35
N LEU A 228 8.66 -7.64 -1.38
CA LEU A 228 8.33 -8.87 -2.09
C LEU A 228 8.51 -10.11 -1.22
N THR A 229 9.48 -10.09 -0.30
CA THR A 229 9.67 -11.15 0.69
C THR A 229 8.49 -11.21 1.65
N ASP A 230 8.08 -10.07 2.22
CA ASP A 230 6.92 -10.00 3.12
C ASP A 230 5.62 -10.41 2.41
N LEU A 231 5.44 -10.07 1.12
CA LEU A 231 4.29 -10.52 0.33
C LEU A 231 4.19 -12.05 0.19
N ARG A 232 5.31 -12.78 0.29
CA ARG A 232 5.32 -14.25 0.27
C ARG A 232 5.14 -14.86 1.65
N HIS A 233 5.30 -14.06 2.70
CA HIS A 233 5.26 -14.46 4.08
C HIS A 233 4.36 -13.49 4.87
N PRO A 234 3.06 -13.40 4.51
CA PRO A 234 2.15 -12.48 5.16
C PRO A 234 2.11 -12.76 6.66
N ARG A 235 2.15 -11.69 7.44
CA ARG A 235 2.21 -11.79 8.90
C ARG A 235 0.83 -12.17 9.46
N PRO A 236 0.73 -13.18 10.34
CA PRO A 236 -0.54 -13.53 10.99
C PRO A 236 -1.03 -12.40 11.91
N PRO A 237 -2.32 -12.43 12.30
CA PRO A 237 -2.85 -11.57 13.36
C PRO A 237 -2.05 -11.70 14.66
N ARG A 238 -1.94 -10.59 15.42
CA ARG A 238 -1.27 -10.57 16.73
C ARG A 238 -2.18 -11.15 17.82
N ILE A 239 -3.48 -10.99 17.65
CA ILE A 239 -4.53 -11.47 18.56
C ILE A 239 -5.50 -12.30 17.72
N GLU A 240 -5.58 -13.59 18.03
CA GLU A 240 -6.59 -14.49 17.48
C GLU A 240 -7.84 -14.43 18.36
N ALA A 241 -8.97 -14.03 17.79
CA ALA A 241 -10.28 -14.10 18.43
C ALA A 241 -11.03 -15.35 17.95
N ASP A 242 -11.90 -15.91 18.81
CA ASP A 242 -12.78 -17.03 18.47
C ASP A 242 -14.22 -16.53 18.32
N PRO A 243 -14.72 -16.33 17.09
CA PRO A 243 -16.06 -15.81 16.84
C PRO A 243 -17.20 -16.69 17.35
N TYR A 244 -16.95 -17.97 17.60
CA TYR A 244 -17.95 -18.91 18.11
C TYR A 244 -17.78 -19.20 19.61
N GLY A 245 -16.78 -18.57 20.24
CA GLY A 245 -16.43 -18.81 21.65
C GLY A 245 -16.18 -17.53 22.45
N TRP A 246 -16.37 -16.35 21.85
CA TRP A 246 -16.14 -15.08 22.56
C TRP A 246 -17.25 -14.68 23.52
N TYR A 247 -18.37 -15.41 23.59
CA TYR A 247 -19.40 -15.13 24.59
C TYR A 247 -19.35 -16.13 25.74
N ASP A 248 -19.21 -15.61 26.95
CA ASP A 248 -19.30 -16.40 28.17
C ASP A 248 -20.76 -16.48 28.66
N SER A 249 -21.00 -17.45 29.56
CA SER A 249 -22.24 -17.56 30.34
C SER A 249 -23.52 -17.81 29.52
N GLU A 250 -23.40 -18.44 28.34
CA GLU A 250 -24.56 -18.90 27.57
C GLU A 250 -25.43 -19.86 28.40
N PRO A 251 -26.75 -19.61 28.52
CA PRO A 251 -27.64 -20.51 29.25
C PRO A 251 -27.71 -21.91 28.62
N GLU A 252 -27.45 -22.95 29.42
CA GLU A 252 -27.52 -24.34 28.95
C GLU A 252 -28.95 -24.75 28.55
N HIS A 253 -29.12 -25.22 27.31
CA HIS A 253 -30.42 -25.70 26.84
C HIS A 253 -30.88 -26.93 27.65
N PRO A 254 -32.13 -26.96 28.16
CA PRO A 254 -32.61 -28.05 28.97
C PRO A 254 -32.75 -29.35 28.16
N ASP A 255 -32.06 -30.42 28.56
CA ASP A 255 -32.24 -31.74 27.97
C ASP A 255 -33.55 -32.37 28.44
N LYS A 256 -34.44 -32.69 27.50
CA LYS A 256 -35.70 -33.39 27.74
C LYS A 256 -35.55 -34.67 28.58
N SER A 257 -34.43 -35.38 28.46
CA SER A 257 -34.17 -36.62 29.19
C SER A 257 -33.97 -36.40 30.71
N ALA A 258 -33.63 -35.18 31.13
CA ALA A 258 -33.36 -34.83 32.52
C ALA A 258 -34.62 -34.56 33.36
N TYR A 259 -35.81 -34.54 32.75
CA TYR A 259 -37.07 -34.15 33.39
C TYR A 259 -38.04 -35.32 33.56
N SER A 260 -38.79 -35.31 34.67
CA SER A 260 -39.71 -36.38 35.05
C SER A 260 -40.94 -36.49 34.15
N ASP A 261 -41.37 -35.39 33.55
CA ASP A 261 -42.51 -35.31 32.64
C ASP A 261 -42.40 -34.11 31.69
N GLY A 262 -43.30 -34.07 30.70
CA GLY A 262 -43.30 -33.02 29.68
C GLY A 262 -43.70 -31.63 30.19
N ALA A 263 -44.41 -31.53 31.31
CA ALA A 263 -44.78 -30.22 31.87
C ALA A 263 -43.59 -29.56 32.56
N ALA A 264 -42.81 -30.33 33.33
CA ALA A 264 -41.56 -29.88 33.94
C ALA A 264 -40.53 -29.46 32.88
N HIS A 265 -40.38 -30.22 31.79
CA HIS A 265 -39.53 -29.83 30.67
C HIS A 265 -40.01 -28.54 29.99
N ALA A 266 -41.32 -28.38 29.78
CA ALA A 266 -41.86 -27.19 29.13
C ALA A 266 -41.72 -25.92 30.01
N GLU A 267 -41.73 -26.06 31.34
CA GLU A 267 -41.45 -24.96 32.25
C GLU A 267 -39.97 -24.58 32.23
N ALA A 268 -39.07 -25.56 32.25
CA ALA A 268 -37.63 -25.33 32.12
C ALA A 268 -37.28 -24.66 30.78
N LEU A 269 -37.92 -25.08 29.68
CA LEU A 269 -37.72 -24.48 28.36
C LEU A 269 -38.13 -23.00 28.33
N ARG A 270 -39.27 -22.62 28.93
CA ARG A 270 -39.70 -21.21 29.02
C ARG A 270 -38.75 -20.36 29.86
N ALA A 271 -38.21 -20.93 30.94
CA ALA A 271 -37.23 -20.23 31.78
C ALA A 271 -35.90 -20.05 31.05
N TRP A 272 -35.47 -21.07 30.29
CA TRP A 272 -34.31 -21.00 29.43
C TRP A 272 -34.50 -19.96 28.31
N GLU A 273 -35.64 -19.94 27.61
CA GLU A 273 -35.94 -18.93 26.56
C GLU A 273 -35.78 -17.50 27.11
N GLN A 274 -36.35 -17.20 28.28
CA GLN A 274 -36.20 -15.87 28.91
C GLN A 274 -34.75 -15.55 29.31
N ALA A 275 -34.02 -16.54 29.83
CA ALA A 275 -32.63 -16.35 30.20
C ALA A 275 -31.74 -16.19 28.97
N TYR A 276 -32.03 -16.91 27.90
CA TYR A 276 -31.33 -16.86 26.62
C TYR A 276 -31.56 -15.53 25.92
N ASP A 277 -32.81 -15.05 25.85
CA ASP A 277 -33.13 -13.72 25.29
C ASP A 277 -32.41 -12.61 26.08
N ALA A 278 -32.46 -12.66 27.41
CA ALA A 278 -31.76 -11.69 28.25
C ALA A 278 -30.23 -11.76 28.11
N TRP A 279 -29.67 -12.96 27.96
CA TRP A 279 -28.25 -13.13 27.67
C TRP A 279 -27.92 -12.56 26.28
N TRP A 280 -28.69 -12.88 25.25
CA TRP A 280 -28.47 -12.42 23.87
C TRP A 280 -28.50 -10.89 23.77
N GLU A 281 -29.44 -10.23 24.44
CA GLU A 281 -29.55 -8.76 24.43
C GLU A 281 -28.43 -8.04 25.20
N ASN A 282 -27.74 -8.73 26.13
CA ASN A 282 -26.77 -8.11 27.04
C ASN A 282 -25.37 -8.74 26.99
N ARG A 283 -25.14 -9.73 26.10
CA ARG A 283 -23.84 -10.38 25.95
C ARG A 283 -22.83 -9.37 25.42
N CYS A 284 -21.58 -9.50 25.88
CA CYS A 284 -20.46 -8.71 25.38
C CYS A 284 -19.32 -9.66 25.03
N PRO A 285 -18.67 -9.51 23.87
CA PRO A 285 -17.62 -10.42 23.47
C PRO A 285 -16.41 -10.25 24.40
N VAL A 286 -15.87 -11.38 24.83
CA VAL A 286 -14.64 -11.51 25.59
C VAL A 286 -13.49 -11.52 24.60
N ILE A 287 -13.00 -10.33 24.29
CA ILE A 287 -11.83 -10.19 23.44
C ILE A 287 -10.60 -10.68 24.22
N PRO A 288 -9.79 -11.60 23.69
CA PRO A 288 -8.55 -12.00 24.34
C PRO A 288 -7.58 -10.81 24.46
N ASP A 289 -6.79 -10.80 25.53
CA ASP A 289 -5.69 -9.84 25.66
C ASP A 289 -4.49 -10.30 24.81
N ALA A 290 -3.47 -9.45 24.67
CA ALA A 290 -2.30 -9.77 23.87
C ALA A 290 -1.55 -11.01 24.43
N PRO A 291 -1.20 -12.00 23.58
CA PRO A 291 -0.40 -13.14 24.02
C PRO A 291 1.04 -12.71 24.35
N ALA A 292 1.86 -13.65 24.83
CA ALA A 292 3.30 -13.40 24.86
C ALA A 292 3.83 -13.25 23.43
N PHE A 293 4.63 -12.21 23.18
CA PHE A 293 5.21 -11.98 21.86
C PHE A 293 6.08 -13.17 21.44
N THR A 294 5.77 -13.71 20.26
CA THR A 294 6.59 -14.71 19.58
C THR A 294 7.07 -14.10 18.27
N PRO A 295 8.39 -13.96 18.05
CA PRO A 295 8.91 -13.44 16.78
C PRO A 295 8.39 -14.26 15.60
N PRO A 296 7.92 -13.62 14.51
CA PRO A 296 7.65 -14.33 13.27
C PRO A 296 8.88 -15.12 12.80
N GLU A 297 8.66 -16.32 12.25
CA GLU A 297 9.75 -17.08 11.64
C GLU A 297 10.37 -16.27 10.51
N LEU A 298 11.69 -16.08 10.58
CA LEU A 298 12.41 -15.38 9.53
C LEU A 298 12.44 -16.26 8.28
N PRO A 299 12.11 -15.72 7.09
CA PRO A 299 12.24 -16.48 5.86
C PRO A 299 13.67 -16.96 5.67
N ASP A 300 13.82 -18.26 5.36
CA ASP A 300 15.09 -18.85 4.95
C ASP A 300 15.73 -18.04 3.82
N ALA A 301 17.05 -18.10 3.69
CA ALA A 301 17.76 -17.36 2.65
C ALA A 301 17.26 -17.67 1.23
N SER A 302 16.77 -18.90 0.99
CA SER A 302 16.16 -19.31 -0.27
C SER A 302 14.73 -18.79 -0.49
N ALA A 303 14.04 -18.38 0.56
CA ALA A 303 12.69 -17.83 0.52
C ALA A 303 12.69 -16.31 0.29
N ARG A 304 13.77 -15.62 0.68
CA ARG A 304 13.99 -14.19 0.40
C ARG A 304 14.01 -13.92 -1.10
N VAL A 305 13.34 -12.85 -1.49
CA VAL A 305 13.32 -12.41 -2.89
C VAL A 305 14.60 -11.64 -3.19
N ASP A 306 15.38 -12.16 -4.12
CA ASP A 306 16.57 -11.50 -4.67
C ASP A 306 16.29 -11.08 -6.11
N LEU A 307 16.41 -9.78 -6.38
CA LEU A 307 16.17 -9.19 -7.69
C LEU A 307 17.43 -9.15 -8.57
N ARG A 308 18.59 -9.56 -8.06
CA ARG A 308 19.84 -9.65 -8.82
C ARG A 308 19.83 -10.79 -9.84
N GLY A 309 20.59 -10.61 -10.92
CA GLY A 309 20.64 -11.57 -12.04
C GLY A 309 19.32 -11.68 -12.80
N ARG A 310 18.43 -10.68 -12.70
CA ARG A 310 17.09 -10.70 -13.32
C ARG A 310 16.89 -9.55 -14.28
N ARG A 311 15.97 -9.79 -15.22
CA ARG A 311 15.33 -8.75 -16.00
C ARG A 311 14.00 -8.39 -15.35
N LEU A 312 13.79 -7.09 -15.15
CA LEU A 312 12.62 -6.51 -14.51
C LEU A 312 11.97 -5.51 -15.46
N GLN A 313 10.77 -5.09 -15.12
CA GLN A 313 10.05 -4.03 -15.82
C GLN A 313 9.62 -2.99 -14.80
N VAL A 314 9.93 -1.72 -15.11
CA VAL A 314 9.71 -0.61 -14.17
C VAL A 314 9.04 0.54 -14.89
N ILE A 315 7.99 1.08 -14.29
CA ILE A 315 7.34 2.32 -14.73
C ILE A 315 7.85 3.44 -13.82
N VAL A 316 8.18 4.59 -14.42
CA VAL A 316 8.75 5.74 -13.72
C VAL A 316 7.75 6.88 -13.69
N LYS A 317 7.62 7.54 -12.54
CA LYS A 317 6.82 8.77 -12.37
C LYS A 317 7.60 9.81 -11.57
N LEU A 318 7.59 11.06 -12.03
CA LEU A 318 8.10 12.21 -11.30
C LEU A 318 7.00 13.27 -11.25
N ALA A 319 6.71 13.75 -10.05
CA ALA A 319 5.70 14.77 -9.85
C ALA A 319 6.08 15.71 -8.71
N THR A 320 5.62 16.95 -8.82
CA THR A 320 5.78 17.98 -7.80
C THR A 320 4.42 18.49 -7.36
N ILE A 321 4.17 18.53 -6.05
CA ILE A 321 3.06 19.29 -5.49
C ILE A 321 3.58 20.67 -5.11
N HIS A 322 2.92 21.72 -5.61
CA HIS A 322 3.18 23.12 -5.32
C HIS A 322 2.08 23.71 -4.43
N LEU A 323 2.50 24.43 -3.39
CA LEU A 323 1.65 25.27 -2.57
C LEU A 323 2.11 26.73 -2.72
N THR A 324 1.16 27.64 -2.85
CA THR A 324 1.42 29.08 -2.92
C THR A 324 0.68 29.80 -1.80
N PRO A 325 1.04 31.05 -1.47
CA PRO A 325 0.25 31.84 -0.50
C PRO A 325 -1.25 31.93 -0.85
N GLU A 326 -1.60 31.91 -2.13
CA GLU A 326 -2.99 31.93 -2.61
C GLU A 326 -3.68 30.56 -2.54
N LYS A 327 -2.90 29.47 -2.61
CA LYS A 327 -3.35 28.08 -2.46
C LYS A 327 -2.47 27.35 -1.44
N PRO A 328 -2.61 27.67 -0.15
CA PRO A 328 -1.65 27.27 0.88
C PRO A 328 -1.85 25.85 1.39
N GLU A 329 -2.89 25.15 0.95
CA GLU A 329 -3.27 23.82 1.43
C GLU A 329 -3.45 22.84 0.27
N TYR A 330 -2.99 21.61 0.46
CA TYR A 330 -3.29 20.46 -0.37
C TYR A 330 -4.24 19.54 0.41
N ALA A 331 -5.43 19.30 -0.14
CA ALA A 331 -6.51 18.58 0.54
C ALA A 331 -6.23 17.08 0.77
N GLY A 332 -5.24 16.52 0.09
CA GLY A 332 -4.96 15.07 0.06
C GLY A 332 -5.35 14.43 -1.28
N GLY A 333 -4.96 13.16 -1.43
CA GLY A 333 -5.36 12.32 -2.56
C GLY A 333 -6.53 11.42 -2.21
N SER A 334 -7.13 10.79 -3.21
CA SER A 334 -8.08 9.70 -3.03
C SER A 334 -7.38 8.40 -2.63
N TRP A 335 -8.11 7.46 -2.05
CA TRP A 335 -7.66 6.08 -1.91
C TRP A 335 -7.54 5.44 -3.30
N HIS A 336 -6.41 4.82 -3.59
CA HIS A 336 -6.14 4.14 -4.85
C HIS A 336 -5.02 3.10 -4.70
N VAL A 337 -4.95 2.20 -5.67
CA VAL A 337 -3.77 1.36 -5.96
C VAL A 337 -3.10 1.85 -7.24
N GLU A 338 -1.86 1.46 -7.50
CA GLU A 338 -1.15 1.88 -8.70
C GLU A 338 -1.50 0.99 -9.89
N GLY A 339 -1.90 1.62 -10.99
CA GLY A 339 -2.18 0.93 -12.24
C GLY A 339 -3.53 0.19 -12.26
N MET A 340 -3.71 -0.57 -13.33
CA MET A 340 -4.75 -1.55 -13.57
C MET A 340 -4.07 -2.92 -13.75
N LEU A 341 -4.86 -3.97 -14.02
CA LEU A 341 -4.32 -5.32 -14.21
C LEU A 341 -3.33 -5.41 -15.37
N ASN A 342 -3.43 -4.54 -16.37
CA ASN A 342 -2.52 -4.47 -17.51
C ASN A 342 -1.07 -4.20 -17.08
N GLU A 343 -0.87 -3.32 -16.09
CA GLU A 343 0.46 -2.94 -15.64
C GLU A 343 1.09 -3.95 -14.67
N ARG A 344 0.26 -4.81 -14.05
CA ARG A 344 0.71 -5.83 -13.09
C ARG A 344 1.68 -5.30 -12.04
N ILE A 345 1.45 -4.10 -11.53
CA ILE A 345 2.33 -3.48 -10.53
C ILE A 345 2.21 -4.26 -9.23
N VAL A 346 3.32 -4.86 -8.78
CA VAL A 346 3.39 -5.64 -7.54
C VAL A 346 3.83 -4.78 -6.35
N SER A 347 4.70 -3.80 -6.59
CA SER A 347 5.24 -2.95 -5.54
C SER A 347 5.57 -1.56 -6.06
N THR A 348 5.44 -0.58 -5.18
CA THR A 348 5.72 0.82 -5.45
C THR A 348 6.84 1.28 -4.53
N GLY A 349 7.90 1.84 -5.12
CA GLY A 349 8.97 2.54 -4.42
C GLY A 349 8.86 4.04 -4.65
N ILE A 350 8.80 4.86 -3.59
CA ILE A 350 8.76 6.33 -3.67
C ILE A 350 9.98 6.92 -2.97
N TYR A 351 10.64 7.87 -3.63
CA TYR A 351 11.68 8.72 -3.07
C TYR A 351 11.19 10.17 -2.98
N TYR A 352 11.02 10.67 -1.75
CA TYR A 352 10.66 12.06 -1.44
C TYR A 352 11.90 12.94 -1.48
N TRP A 353 12.39 13.25 -2.67
CA TRP A 353 13.75 13.77 -2.84
C TRP A 353 13.94 15.24 -2.47
N ASP A 354 12.87 16.03 -2.44
CA ASP A 354 12.91 17.45 -2.07
C ASP A 354 11.55 17.95 -1.57
N SER A 355 11.49 18.41 -0.33
CA SER A 355 10.29 19.01 0.26
C SER A 355 10.68 20.23 1.07
N GLU A 356 10.02 21.36 0.84
CA GLU A 356 10.33 22.64 1.51
C GLU A 356 9.04 23.37 1.89
N ASN A 357 9.07 24.03 3.05
CA ASN A 357 8.02 24.92 3.54
C ASN A 357 6.62 24.28 3.60
N ILE A 358 6.54 23.00 3.93
CA ILE A 358 5.29 22.29 4.17
C ILE A 358 5.25 21.71 5.58
N THR A 359 4.04 21.55 6.12
CA THR A 359 3.81 20.73 7.32
C THR A 359 4.10 19.27 7.02
N GLU A 360 4.11 18.42 8.04
CA GLU A 360 4.30 16.98 7.86
C GLU A 360 3.33 16.42 6.81
N SER A 361 3.87 15.66 5.87
CA SER A 361 3.11 14.89 4.89
C SER A 361 3.16 13.41 5.26
N ARG A 362 2.07 12.69 4.98
CA ARG A 362 1.93 11.27 5.32
C ARG A 362 1.33 10.49 4.15
N LEU A 363 1.69 9.22 4.05
CA LEU A 363 1.07 8.23 3.18
C LEU A 363 0.33 7.22 4.06
N SER A 364 -1.00 7.21 3.97
CA SER A 364 -1.86 6.30 4.73
C SER A 364 -2.11 5.02 3.94
N PHE A 365 -2.29 3.91 4.65
CA PHE A 365 -2.52 2.59 4.07
C PHE A 365 -3.74 1.91 4.68
N ARG A 366 -4.54 1.25 3.85
CA ARG A 366 -5.63 0.35 4.27
C ARG A 366 -5.59 -0.95 3.45
N ALA A 367 -6.22 -1.99 3.98
CA ALA A 367 -6.35 -3.27 3.29
C ALA A 367 -7.84 -3.68 3.23
N ALA A 368 -8.24 -4.27 2.12
CA ALA A 368 -9.50 -5.01 2.01
C ALA A 368 -9.40 -6.30 2.85
N LEU A 369 -10.51 -6.72 3.46
CA LEU A 369 -10.53 -7.88 4.35
C LEU A 369 -11.23 -9.09 3.75
N ASP A 370 -10.84 -10.27 4.24
CA ASP A 370 -11.59 -11.50 4.02
C ASP A 370 -12.90 -11.43 4.82
N ASP A 371 -13.93 -12.14 4.35
CA ASP A 371 -15.19 -12.24 5.09
C ASP A 371 -14.89 -12.83 6.48
N PRO A 372 -15.22 -12.12 7.58
CA PRO A 372 -14.99 -12.65 8.91
C PRO A 372 -15.86 -13.89 9.14
N ASN A 373 -15.35 -14.86 9.89
CA ASN A 373 -16.21 -15.92 10.44
C ASN A 373 -16.92 -15.36 11.69
N TYR A 374 -18.20 -15.65 11.87
CA TYR A 374 -19.00 -15.21 13.02
C TYR A 374 -20.28 -16.05 13.17
N GLU A 375 -20.93 -15.95 14.33
CA GLU A 375 -22.26 -16.53 14.57
C GLU A 375 -23.33 -15.70 13.84
N GLN A 376 -24.30 -16.36 13.20
CA GLN A 376 -25.33 -15.67 12.43
C GLN A 376 -26.11 -14.66 13.29
N ASN A 377 -26.29 -13.44 12.78
CA ASN A 377 -26.88 -12.28 13.47
C ASN A 377 -26.07 -11.72 14.66
N ASP A 378 -24.77 -12.05 14.75
CA ASP A 378 -23.89 -11.52 15.80
C ASP A 378 -23.20 -10.20 15.43
N ASP A 379 -24.00 -9.16 15.20
CA ASP A 379 -23.51 -7.87 14.73
C ASP A 379 -22.67 -7.16 15.81
N ASP A 380 -23.09 -7.26 17.08
CA ASP A 380 -22.36 -6.67 18.21
C ASP A 380 -20.97 -7.31 18.38
N GLY A 381 -20.85 -8.62 18.17
CA GLY A 381 -19.57 -9.33 18.27
C GLY A 381 -18.53 -8.79 17.28
N LEU A 382 -18.93 -8.67 16.02
CA LEU A 382 -18.08 -8.14 14.95
C LEU A 382 -17.69 -6.68 15.18
N ARG A 383 -18.66 -5.83 15.57
CA ARG A 383 -18.41 -4.41 15.83
C ARG A 383 -17.41 -4.23 16.98
N GLU A 384 -17.63 -4.89 18.11
CA GLU A 384 -16.79 -4.70 19.30
C GLU A 384 -15.40 -5.34 19.14
N VAL A 385 -15.27 -6.46 18.40
CA VAL A 385 -13.99 -7.17 18.25
C VAL A 385 -13.15 -6.57 17.12
N TYR A 386 -13.75 -6.29 15.96
CA TYR A 386 -13.04 -5.90 14.74
C TYR A 386 -13.33 -4.47 14.27
N GLY A 387 -14.37 -3.82 14.81
CA GLY A 387 -14.84 -2.51 14.33
C GLY A 387 -15.53 -2.59 12.98
N LEU A 388 -16.14 -3.73 12.66
CA LEU A 388 -16.88 -3.96 11.41
C LEU A 388 -18.38 -3.90 11.73
N GLU A 389 -19.12 -3.06 11.01
CA GLU A 389 -20.59 -2.95 11.13
C GLU A 389 -21.28 -3.56 9.90
N ASP A 390 -22.59 -3.85 10.03
CA ASP A 390 -23.41 -4.29 8.90
C ASP A 390 -23.47 -3.21 7.82
N GLU A 391 -23.42 -3.62 6.55
CA GLU A 391 -23.40 -2.74 5.37
C GLU A 391 -22.18 -1.78 5.29
N ASP A 392 -21.22 -1.87 6.22
CA ASP A 392 -20.04 -1.03 6.22
C ASP A 392 -18.97 -1.55 5.21
N PRO A 393 -18.10 -0.66 4.69
CA PRO A 393 -16.98 -1.06 3.85
C PRO A 393 -16.05 -2.10 4.50
N LEU A 394 -15.89 -3.28 3.89
CA LEU A 394 -15.04 -4.35 4.39
C LEU A 394 -13.52 -4.09 4.19
N ASN A 395 -13.00 -3.07 4.88
CA ASN A 395 -11.58 -2.69 4.92
C ASN A 395 -11.14 -2.22 6.31
N GLN A 396 -9.84 -2.28 6.59
CA GLN A 396 -9.25 -1.70 7.81
C GLN A 396 -8.09 -0.75 7.50
N LEU A 397 -8.08 0.38 8.21
CA LEU A 397 -6.95 1.31 8.21
C LEU A 397 -5.77 0.70 8.98
N LEU A 398 -4.64 0.49 8.29
CA LEU A 398 -3.44 -0.11 8.88
C LEU A 398 -2.47 0.92 9.48
N GLY A 399 -2.64 2.19 9.15
CA GLY A 399 -1.85 3.29 9.67
C GLY A 399 -1.29 4.21 8.58
N SER A 400 -0.18 4.88 8.88
CA SER A 400 0.47 5.79 7.92
C SER A 400 1.96 5.92 8.16
N ALA A 401 2.71 6.18 7.08
CA ALA A 401 4.13 6.51 7.13
C ALA A 401 4.33 8.02 6.94
N SER A 402 5.20 8.63 7.74
CA SER A 402 5.67 10.00 7.52
C SER A 402 6.58 10.09 6.29
N THR A 403 6.52 11.18 5.53
CA THR A 403 7.21 11.32 4.25
C THR A 403 8.10 12.59 4.17
N PRO A 404 9.09 12.72 5.07
CA PRO A 404 10.02 13.85 5.05
C PRO A 404 10.92 13.83 3.80
N ALA A 405 11.53 14.98 3.50
CA ALA A 405 12.55 15.06 2.45
C ALA A 405 13.71 14.09 2.74
N GLY A 406 14.16 13.39 1.70
CA GLY A 406 15.21 12.38 1.76
C GLY A 406 14.73 10.94 1.97
N ARG A 407 13.46 10.73 2.34
CA ARG A 407 12.94 9.37 2.61
C ARG A 407 12.69 8.58 1.34
N CYS A 408 13.21 7.36 1.30
CA CYS A 408 12.77 6.29 0.42
C CYS A 408 11.76 5.41 1.16
N LEU A 409 10.68 5.04 0.48
CA LEU A 409 9.61 4.19 0.99
C LEU A 409 9.30 3.13 -0.09
N ALA A 410 9.06 1.88 0.28
CA ALA A 410 8.51 0.88 -0.61
C ALA A 410 7.37 0.11 0.08
N PHE A 411 6.35 -0.22 -0.70
CA PHE A 411 5.16 -0.93 -0.21
C PHE A 411 4.58 -1.82 -1.31
N PRO A 412 3.83 -2.86 -0.96
CA PRO A 412 3.18 -3.72 -1.92
C PRO A 412 1.91 -3.06 -2.45
N ASN A 413 1.59 -3.28 -3.73
CA ASN A 413 0.45 -2.62 -4.38
C ASN A 413 -0.91 -3.13 -3.90
N VAL A 414 -0.95 -4.25 -3.16
CA VAL A 414 -2.16 -4.74 -2.50
C VAL A 414 -2.62 -3.85 -1.34
N LEU A 415 -1.73 -3.03 -0.79
CA LEU A 415 -2.09 -2.01 0.19
C LEU A 415 -2.61 -0.79 -0.55
N GLN A 416 -3.89 -0.49 -0.36
CA GLN A 416 -4.44 0.73 -0.89
C GLN A 416 -3.91 1.92 -0.10
N HIS A 417 -3.49 2.96 -0.81
CA HIS A 417 -2.86 4.12 -0.19
C HIS A 417 -3.56 5.43 -0.54
N ARG A 418 -3.38 6.42 0.33
CA ARG A 418 -3.74 7.80 0.04
C ARG A 418 -2.72 8.77 0.61
N VAL A 419 -2.52 9.85 -0.12
CA VAL A 419 -1.72 10.98 0.35
C VAL A 419 -2.54 11.80 1.33
N GLY A 420 -2.05 12.01 2.54
CA GLY A 420 -2.67 12.90 3.53
C GLY A 420 -2.59 14.37 3.14
N SER A 421 -3.48 15.20 3.71
CA SER A 421 -3.43 16.65 3.55
C SER A 421 -2.19 17.26 4.18
N PHE A 422 -1.73 18.38 3.64
CA PHE A 422 -0.67 19.19 4.22
C PHE A 422 -0.79 20.63 3.73
N ARG A 423 -0.11 21.55 4.42
CA ARG A 423 -0.19 23.00 4.12
C ARG A 423 1.17 23.66 4.26
N LEU A 424 1.26 24.92 3.88
CA LEU A 424 2.46 25.73 4.11
C LEU A 424 2.78 25.86 5.61
N THR A 425 4.05 25.71 5.96
CA THR A 425 4.53 26.00 7.34
C THR A 425 4.62 27.50 7.56
N ASP A 426 5.20 28.23 6.60
CA ASP A 426 5.14 29.68 6.48
C ASP A 426 4.21 30.05 5.31
N PRO A 427 2.97 30.51 5.59
CA PRO A 427 1.98 30.85 4.56
C PRO A 427 2.40 32.01 3.64
N SER A 428 3.44 32.77 3.98
CA SER A 428 3.92 33.91 3.16
C SER A 428 4.85 33.50 2.02
N ARG A 429 5.35 32.27 2.04
CA ARG A 429 6.31 31.74 1.07
C ARG A 429 5.72 30.53 0.34
N PRO A 430 6.06 30.29 -0.93
CA PRO A 430 5.69 29.05 -1.58
C PRO A 430 6.36 27.85 -0.90
N GLY A 431 5.83 26.66 -1.15
CA GLY A 431 6.36 25.40 -0.66
C GLY A 431 6.08 24.29 -1.65
N HIS A 432 6.79 23.17 -1.50
CA HIS A 432 6.65 22.05 -2.41
C HIS A 432 6.94 20.70 -1.78
N ARG A 433 6.46 19.66 -2.45
CA ARG A 433 6.81 18.26 -2.21
C ARG A 433 7.10 17.58 -3.55
N LYS A 434 8.33 17.11 -3.75
CA LYS A 434 8.76 16.46 -4.99
C LYS A 434 9.02 14.98 -4.76
N ILE A 435 8.54 14.16 -5.68
CA ILE A 435 8.69 12.70 -5.61
C ILE A 435 9.26 12.13 -6.91
N LEU A 436 9.95 11.01 -6.75
CA LEU A 436 10.24 10.04 -7.80
C LEU A 436 9.62 8.72 -7.38
N ALA A 437 8.82 8.10 -8.23
CA ALA A 437 8.24 6.79 -7.99
C ALA A 437 8.70 5.78 -9.06
N PHE A 438 8.98 4.58 -8.59
CA PHE A 438 9.21 3.38 -9.38
C PHE A 438 8.08 2.40 -9.10
N PHE A 439 7.30 2.07 -10.12
CA PHE A 439 6.31 1.01 -10.04
C PHE A 439 6.93 -0.26 -10.62
N LEU A 440 7.20 -1.23 -9.76
CA LEU A 440 7.77 -2.51 -10.14
C LEU A 440 6.64 -3.41 -10.66
N VAL A 441 6.76 -3.83 -11.92
CA VAL A 441 5.91 -4.85 -12.53
C VAL A 441 6.27 -6.21 -11.94
N ASP A 442 5.28 -7.07 -11.71
CA ASP A 442 5.43 -8.46 -11.25
C ASP A 442 6.56 -9.20 -12.01
N PRO A 443 7.70 -9.52 -11.36
CA PRO A 443 8.84 -10.15 -12.03
C PRO A 443 8.58 -11.56 -12.58
N SER A 444 7.43 -12.18 -12.25
CA SER A 444 7.04 -13.50 -12.75
C SER A 444 6.42 -13.44 -14.16
N GLN A 445 6.00 -12.25 -14.62
CA GLN A 445 5.37 -12.06 -15.92
C GLN A 445 5.90 -10.82 -16.63
N ARG A 446 6.16 -10.95 -17.94
CA ARG A 446 6.56 -9.83 -18.79
C ARG A 446 5.34 -9.26 -19.51
N ILE A 447 5.18 -7.94 -19.49
CA ILE A 447 4.19 -7.20 -20.28
C ILE A 447 4.86 -6.42 -21.41
N THR A 448 4.07 -5.86 -22.32
CA THR A 448 4.58 -5.01 -23.41
C THR A 448 5.25 -3.76 -22.85
N SER A 449 6.46 -3.46 -23.33
CA SER A 449 7.36 -2.42 -22.82
C SER A 449 7.86 -1.49 -23.93
N THR A 450 8.65 -0.48 -23.56
CA THR A 450 9.37 0.39 -24.50
C THR A 450 10.37 -0.34 -25.40
N SER A 451 10.71 -1.60 -25.13
CA SER A 451 11.53 -2.43 -26.01
C SER A 451 10.72 -3.11 -27.12
N ASP A 452 9.41 -3.24 -26.96
CA ASP A 452 8.55 -4.07 -27.81
C ASP A 452 7.79 -3.26 -28.86
N VAL A 453 7.70 -1.94 -28.69
CA VAL A 453 6.99 -1.03 -29.59
C VAL A 453 7.91 0.09 -30.06
N PRO A 454 7.66 0.68 -31.25
CA PRO A 454 8.38 1.89 -31.66
C PRO A 454 8.20 3.01 -30.61
N PRO A 455 9.20 3.89 -30.44
CA PRO A 455 9.05 5.06 -29.57
C PRO A 455 7.76 5.82 -29.87
N GLN A 456 7.02 6.19 -28.83
CA GLN A 456 5.73 6.88 -28.98
C GLN A 456 5.85 8.40 -29.01
N GLN A 457 7.04 8.92 -28.70
CA GLN A 457 7.28 10.33 -28.45
C GLN A 457 7.83 11.04 -29.71
N PRO A 458 7.51 12.33 -29.93
CA PRO A 458 7.82 13.04 -31.18
C PRO A 458 9.30 13.20 -31.52
N TRP A 459 10.21 12.89 -30.59
CA TRP A 459 11.65 12.94 -30.84
C TRP A 459 12.15 11.80 -31.74
N SER A 460 11.34 10.76 -31.97
CA SER A 460 11.69 9.66 -32.87
C SER A 460 11.02 9.82 -34.24
N ASP A 461 11.75 9.53 -35.31
CA ASP A 461 11.20 9.45 -36.67
C ASP A 461 10.14 8.34 -36.81
N THR A 462 10.18 7.34 -35.92
CA THR A 462 9.20 6.25 -35.87
C THR A 462 8.08 6.52 -34.85
N SER A 463 7.85 7.78 -34.46
CA SER A 463 6.84 8.13 -33.47
C SER A 463 5.46 7.60 -33.87
N THR A 464 4.79 6.91 -32.95
CA THR A 464 3.45 6.35 -33.19
C THR A 464 2.33 7.36 -32.97
N MET A 465 2.60 8.49 -32.30
CA MET A 465 1.62 9.54 -32.03
C MET A 465 2.26 10.94 -31.93
N THR A 466 1.44 11.98 -32.10
CA THR A 466 1.82 13.36 -31.79
C THR A 466 1.61 13.67 -30.31
N LEU A 467 2.17 14.79 -29.83
CA LEU A 467 1.92 15.27 -28.46
C LEU A 467 0.44 15.59 -28.20
N GLU A 468 -0.26 16.12 -29.21
CA GLU A 468 -1.70 16.41 -29.13
C GLU A 468 -2.50 15.12 -28.94
N GLN A 469 -2.24 14.10 -29.78
CA GLN A 469 -2.87 12.78 -29.63
C GLN A 469 -2.55 12.15 -28.28
N ALA A 470 -1.30 12.24 -27.81
CA ALA A 470 -0.91 11.71 -26.50
C ALA A 470 -1.67 12.39 -25.34
N ARG A 471 -1.96 13.69 -25.44
CA ARG A 471 -2.78 14.42 -24.46
C ARG A 471 -4.24 13.97 -24.51
N ASP A 472 -4.80 13.81 -25.70
CA ASP A 472 -6.17 13.31 -25.88
C ASP A 472 -6.34 11.88 -25.34
N TYR A 473 -5.38 10.99 -25.61
CA TYR A 473 -5.37 9.64 -25.06
C TYR A 473 -5.20 9.64 -23.55
N ARG A 474 -4.38 10.53 -23.00
CA ARG A 474 -4.27 10.68 -21.55
C ARG A 474 -5.61 11.07 -20.93
N GLU A 475 -6.35 12.01 -21.49
CA GLU A 475 -7.67 12.40 -20.96
C GLU A 475 -8.65 11.23 -20.98
N GLN A 476 -8.66 10.45 -22.06
CA GLN A 476 -9.47 9.23 -22.17
C GLN A 476 -9.07 8.19 -21.11
N LEU A 477 -7.76 7.95 -20.95
CA LEU A 477 -7.22 7.06 -19.92
C LEU A 477 -7.56 7.53 -18.51
N MET A 478 -7.47 8.83 -18.21
CA MET A 478 -7.83 9.38 -16.90
C MET A 478 -9.32 9.25 -16.62
N ARG A 479 -10.17 9.40 -17.64
CA ARG A 479 -11.60 9.15 -17.51
C ARG A 479 -11.90 7.68 -17.24
N GLU A 480 -11.25 6.77 -17.95
CA GLU A 480 -11.38 5.32 -17.75
C GLU A 480 -10.89 4.90 -16.36
N ARG A 481 -9.73 5.42 -15.94
CA ARG A 481 -9.17 5.15 -14.62
C ARG A 481 -10.00 5.70 -13.48
N LYS A 482 -10.68 6.83 -13.67
CA LYS A 482 -11.63 7.33 -12.67
C LYS A 482 -12.75 6.32 -12.44
N PHE A 483 -13.36 5.83 -13.52
CA PHE A 483 -14.40 4.81 -13.43
C PHE A 483 -13.86 3.50 -12.81
N PHE A 484 -12.65 3.08 -13.19
CA PHE A 484 -11.98 1.94 -12.57
C PHE A 484 -11.76 2.15 -11.06
N VAL A 485 -11.24 3.31 -10.63
CA VAL A 485 -10.99 3.57 -9.20
C VAL A 485 -12.28 3.53 -8.41
N ASP A 486 -13.36 4.12 -8.93
CA ASP A 486 -14.68 4.11 -8.29
C ASP A 486 -15.19 2.65 -8.15
N GLU A 487 -15.25 1.88 -9.25
CA GLU A 487 -15.70 0.47 -9.24
C GLU A 487 -14.78 -0.45 -8.42
N HIS A 488 -13.47 -0.23 -8.46
CA HIS A 488 -12.48 -1.02 -7.72
C HIS A 488 -12.54 -0.73 -6.22
N ASN A 489 -12.79 0.51 -5.83
CA ASN A 489 -13.09 0.84 -4.45
C ASN A 489 -14.35 0.12 -4.01
N GLU A 490 -15.47 0.31 -4.72
CA GLU A 490 -16.77 -0.29 -4.39
C GLU A 490 -16.71 -1.82 -4.31
N GLN A 491 -16.03 -2.50 -5.24
CA GLN A 491 -16.08 -3.97 -5.34
C GLN A 491 -15.05 -4.72 -4.48
N LEU A 492 -13.90 -4.10 -4.16
CA LEU A 492 -12.84 -4.75 -3.39
C LEU A 492 -12.67 -4.19 -1.99
N TYR A 493 -12.59 -2.87 -1.85
CA TYR A 493 -12.26 -2.22 -0.58
C TYR A 493 -13.52 -1.78 0.18
N GLU A 494 -14.58 -1.46 -0.53
CA GLU A 494 -15.85 -0.94 0.00
C GLU A 494 -16.99 -1.91 -0.30
N ARG A 495 -16.64 -3.19 -0.54
CA ARG A 495 -17.59 -4.28 -0.68
C ARG A 495 -18.46 -4.31 0.55
N GLU A 496 -19.76 -4.07 0.35
CA GLU A 496 -20.77 -4.21 1.39
C GLU A 496 -20.79 -5.67 1.85
N PHE A 497 -20.67 -5.84 3.15
CA PHE A 497 -20.80 -7.12 3.83
C PHE A 497 -22.13 -7.11 4.57
N SER A 498 -23.04 -8.02 4.21
CA SER A 498 -24.35 -8.13 4.86
C SER A 498 -24.33 -9.26 5.87
N LEU A 499 -24.60 -8.91 7.12
CA LEU A 499 -24.60 -9.86 8.24
C LEU A 499 -25.77 -10.85 8.19
N CYS A 500 -26.77 -10.58 7.34
CA CYS A 500 -28.02 -11.33 7.21
C CYS A 500 -27.97 -12.49 6.19
N GLU A 501 -26.96 -12.57 5.31
CA GLU A 501 -26.93 -13.52 4.18
C GLU A 501 -26.00 -14.73 4.37
N HIS A 502 -25.29 -14.82 5.50
CA HIS A 502 -24.29 -15.87 5.78
C HIS A 502 -24.78 -17.00 6.69
#